data_AF-A0A820L8J7-F1
#
_entry.id   AF-A0A820L8J7-F1
#
_cell.length_a   1.000
_cell.length_b   1.000
_cell.length_c   1.000
_cell.angle_alpha   90.00
_cell.angle_beta   90.00
_cell.angle_gamma   90.00
#
_symmetry.space_group_name_H-M   'P 1'
#
loop_
_entity.id
_entity.type
_entity.pdbx_description
1 polymer ?
#
loop_
_entity_poly.entity_id
_entity_poly.type
_entity_poly.pdbx_seq_one_letter_code
_entity_poly.pdbx_strand_id
1 'polypeptide(L)'
;HILSKDELPIEIDVGQEHRYHSVFACPILRQQTTDQNPPMKLVCGHVISKDALNKLSIQNKLKCPYCPLEQSPADARQLFF
;
A
#
# COMPACT_ATOMS: atom_id res chain seq x y z
N HIS A 1 2.85 -38.23 -19.11
CA HIS A 1 2.93 -37.48 -17.84
C HIS A 1 2.60 -36.02 -18.14
N ILE A 2 1.30 -35.69 -18.24
CA ILE A 2 0.50 -34.97 -17.21
C ILE A 2 1.28 -33.72 -16.77
N LEU A 3 0.94 -32.51 -17.25
CA LEU A 3 -0.11 -31.67 -16.64
C LEU A 3 -0.96 -30.94 -17.69
N SER A 4 -2.26 -30.98 -17.42
CA SER A 4 -3.37 -30.48 -18.24
C SER A 4 -3.38 -28.96 -18.35
N LYS A 5 -3.87 -28.50 -19.50
CA LYS A 5 -3.85 -27.11 -20.00
C LYS A 5 -5.14 -26.34 -19.66
N ASP A 6 -5.77 -26.64 -18.52
CA ASP A 6 -7.17 -26.28 -18.22
C ASP A 6 -7.41 -25.97 -16.72
N GLU A 7 -6.45 -25.33 -16.05
CA GLU A 7 -6.70 -24.79 -14.70
C GLU A 7 -7.02 -23.30 -14.83
N LEU A 8 -8.31 -22.99 -14.92
CA LEU A 8 -8.80 -21.63 -14.71
C LEU A 8 -8.75 -21.36 -13.20
N PRO A 9 -8.08 -20.29 -12.73
CA PRO A 9 -8.13 -19.92 -11.33
C PRO A 9 -9.58 -19.62 -10.95
N ILE A 10 -10.20 -20.52 -10.19
CA ILE A 10 -11.52 -20.30 -9.61
C ILE A 10 -11.33 -19.44 -8.35
N GLU A 11 -12.04 -18.30 -8.28
CA GLU A 11 -12.10 -17.54 -7.03
C GLU A 11 -12.96 -18.34 -6.04
N ILE A 12 -12.30 -19.00 -5.10
CA ILE A 12 -12.97 -19.61 -3.95
C ILE A 12 -13.27 -18.45 -3.00
N ASP A 13 -14.55 -18.23 -2.65
CA ASP A 13 -14.91 -17.25 -1.63
C ASP A 13 -14.52 -17.81 -0.25
N VAL A 14 -13.22 -17.77 0.01
CA VAL A 14 -12.68 -17.81 1.36
C VAL A 14 -13.27 -16.59 2.05
N GLY A 15 -14.30 -16.81 2.88
CA GLY A 15 -14.96 -15.76 3.66
C GLY A 15 -13.92 -14.85 4.32
N GLN A 16 -14.26 -13.58 4.60
CA GLN A 16 -13.31 -12.52 4.98
C GLN A 16 -12.19 -12.95 5.96
N GLU A 17 -12.51 -13.86 6.87
CA GLU A 17 -11.64 -14.55 7.83
C GLU A 17 -10.44 -15.33 7.23
N HIS A 18 -10.43 -15.67 5.94
CA HIS A 18 -9.34 -16.38 5.26
C HIS A 18 -8.71 -15.57 4.12
N ARG A 19 -9.03 -14.27 4.01
CA ARG A 19 -8.37 -13.36 3.07
C ARG A 19 -7.06 -12.87 3.65
N TYR A 20 -5.99 -13.61 3.39
CA TYR A 20 -4.63 -13.21 3.75
C TYR A 20 -4.16 -12.11 2.79
N HIS A 21 -4.49 -10.86 3.10
CA HIS A 21 -3.93 -9.71 2.40
C HIS A 21 -2.45 -9.55 2.76
N SER A 22 -1.65 -9.13 1.78
CA SER A 22 -0.24 -8.79 2.03
C SER A 22 -0.18 -7.66 3.06
N VAL A 23 0.52 -7.90 4.17
CA VAL A 23 0.69 -6.90 5.22
C VAL A 23 1.81 -5.94 4.84
N PHE A 24 1.52 -4.64 4.79
CA PHE A 24 2.53 -3.61 4.59
C PHE A 24 3.07 -3.09 5.93
N ALA A 25 4.39 -3.09 6.09
CA ALA A 25 5.07 -2.39 7.18
C ALA A 25 5.64 -1.08 6.65
N CYS A 26 5.27 0.02 7.28
CA CYS A 26 5.77 1.34 6.95
C CYS A 26 7.28 1.43 7.22
N PRO A 27 8.12 1.58 6.20
CA PRO A 27 9.57 1.67 6.37
C PRO A 27 10.04 2.95 7.11
N ILE A 28 9.22 4.01 7.13
CA ILE A 28 9.53 5.28 7.78
C ILE A 28 9.26 5.22 9.28
N LEU A 29 8.07 4.75 9.65
CA LEU A 29 7.64 4.68 11.05
C LEU A 29 7.93 3.32 11.70
N ARG A 30 8.45 2.35 10.92
CA ARG A 30 8.78 0.98 11.36
C ARG A 30 7.61 0.29 12.05
N GLN A 31 6.40 0.50 11.53
CA GLN A 31 5.16 -0.06 12.07
C GLN A 31 4.32 -0.69 10.96
N GLN A 32 3.58 -1.75 11.30
CA GLN A 32 2.58 -2.35 10.42
C GLN A 32 1.42 -1.37 10.17
N THR A 33 0.92 -1.31 8.94
CA THR A 33 -0.28 -0.54 8.61
C THR A 33 -1.54 -1.22 9.13
N THR A 34 -2.54 -0.40 9.42
CA THR A 34 -3.87 -0.81 9.92
C THR A 34 -4.95 -0.13 9.09
N ASP A 35 -6.22 -0.45 9.33
CA ASP A 35 -7.34 0.24 8.66
C ASP A 35 -7.37 1.75 8.94
N GLN A 36 -6.90 2.17 10.12
CA GLN A 36 -6.79 3.58 10.50
C GLN A 36 -5.53 4.26 9.94
N ASN A 37 -4.47 3.47 9.76
CA ASN A 37 -3.18 3.92 9.20
C ASN A 37 -2.82 3.08 7.97
N PRO A 38 -3.58 3.20 6.86
CA PRO A 38 -3.40 2.34 5.70
C PRO A 38 -2.12 2.69 4.93
N PRO A 39 -1.65 1.79 4.06
CA PRO A 39 -0.61 2.10 3.10
C PRO A 39 -1.12 3.13 2.07
N MET A 40 -0.32 4.15 1.82
CA MET A 40 -0.57 5.25 0.88
C MET A 40 0.47 5.20 -0.23
N LYS A 41 0.01 5.08 -1.47
CA LYS A 41 0.84 5.15 -2.68
C LYS A 41 1.00 6.62 -3.10
N LEU A 42 2.24 7.05 -3.21
CA LEU A 42 2.64 8.35 -3.74
C LEU A 42 2.54 8.36 -5.28
N VAL A 43 2.50 9.53 -5.91
CA VAL A 43 2.43 9.69 -7.37
C VAL A 43 3.68 9.15 -8.07
N CYS A 44 4.83 9.06 -7.36
CA CYS A 44 6.03 8.37 -7.84
C CYS A 44 5.94 6.84 -7.78
N GLY A 45 4.89 6.27 -7.20
CA GLY A 45 4.69 4.82 -7.04
C GLY A 45 5.22 4.24 -5.73
N HIS A 46 6.02 4.97 -4.95
CA HIS A 46 6.47 4.51 -3.63
C HIS A 46 5.31 4.49 -2.62
N VAL A 47 5.40 3.61 -1.62
CA VAL A 47 4.36 3.41 -0.61
C VAL A 47 4.90 3.76 0.78
N ILE A 48 4.13 4.51 1.56
CA ILE A 48 4.37 4.83 2.97
C ILE A 48 3.04 4.76 3.73
N SER A 49 3.03 4.73 5.06
CA SER A 49 1.74 4.79 5.79
C SER A 49 1.11 6.18 5.80
N LYS A 50 -0.20 6.26 6.05
CA LYS A 50 -0.95 7.52 6.20
C LYS A 50 -0.35 8.44 7.26
N ASP A 51 0.06 7.90 8.41
CA ASP A 51 0.71 8.68 9.47
C ASP A 51 2.06 9.23 9.01
N ALA A 52 2.84 8.45 8.26
CA ALA A 52 4.11 8.90 7.73
C ALA A 52 3.91 10.02 6.71
N LEU A 53 2.90 9.88 5.84
CA LEU A 53 2.50 10.92 4.89
C LEU A 53 2.12 12.21 5.60
N ASN A 54 1.32 12.15 6.67
CA ASN A 54 0.93 13.32 7.44
C ASN A 54 2.12 13.96 8.17
N LYS A 55 3.02 13.16 8.75
CA LYS A 55 4.22 13.65 9.45
C LYS A 55 5.26 14.29 8.52
N LEU A 56 5.39 13.78 7.30
CA LEU A 56 6.35 14.28 6.30
C LEU A 56 5.77 15.44 5.46
N SER A 57 4.47 15.68 5.52
CA SER A 57 3.81 16.79 4.85
C SER A 57 4.14 18.12 5.53
N ILE A 58 4.67 19.08 4.77
CA ILE A 58 4.97 20.43 5.23
C ILE A 58 4.31 21.41 4.25
N GLN A 59 3.46 22.30 4.75
CA GLN A 59 2.79 23.34 3.93
C GLN A 59 2.13 22.77 2.65
N ASN A 60 1.37 21.68 2.79
CA ASN A 60 0.68 20.99 1.69
C ASN A 60 1.60 20.39 0.60
N LYS A 61 2.87 20.17 0.94
CA LYS A 61 3.87 19.52 0.08
C LYS A 61 4.47 18.32 0.81
N LEU A 62 4.75 17.27 0.05
CA LEU A 62 5.38 16.04 0.52
C LEU A 62 6.54 15.70 -0.41
N LYS A 63 7.73 15.50 0.14
CA LYS A 63 8.87 14.93 -0.58
C LYS A 63 8.91 13.43 -0.35
N CYS A 64 9.05 12.65 -1.42
CA CYS A 64 9.22 11.22 -1.28
C CYS A 64 10.56 10.90 -0.58
N PRO A 65 10.58 10.03 0.45
CA PRO A 65 11.83 9.65 1.12
C PRO A 65 12.73 8.74 0.27
N TYR A 66 12.21 8.18 -0.83
CA TYR A 66 12.93 7.24 -1.71
C TYR A 66 13.44 7.86 -3.02
N CYS A 67 12.90 9.02 -3.41
CA CYS A 67 13.19 9.61 -4.71
C CYS A 67 13.02 11.14 -4.65
N PRO A 68 13.54 11.91 -5.61
CA PRO A 68 13.51 13.37 -5.56
C PRO A 68 12.14 14.00 -5.85
N LEU A 69 11.09 13.20 -6.13
CA LEU A 69 9.77 13.73 -6.49
C LEU A 69 9.07 14.38 -5.29
N GLU A 70 8.52 15.57 -5.52
CA GLU A 70 7.63 16.30 -4.60
C GLU A 70 6.20 16.26 -5.14
N GLN A 71 5.21 16.16 -4.24
CA GLN A 71 3.79 16.08 -4.58
C GLN A 71 2.92 16.78 -3.53
N SER A 72 1.62 16.96 -3.82
CA SER A 72 0.66 17.26 -2.76
C SER A 72 0.36 15.98 -1.97
N PRO A 73 0.23 16.04 -0.63
CA PRO A 73 -0.26 14.93 0.17
C PRO A 73 -1.67 14.46 -0.26
N ALA A 74 -2.47 15.36 -0.82
CA ALA A 74 -3.82 15.06 -1.31
C ALA A 74 -3.82 14.16 -2.57
N ASP A 75 -2.70 14.10 -3.31
CA ASP A 75 -2.58 13.27 -4.50
C ASP A 75 -2.29 11.81 -4.17
N ALA A 76 -1.87 11.52 -2.94
CA ALA A 76 -1.61 10.15 -2.50
C ALA A 76 -2.90 9.36 -2.40
N ARG A 77 -2.84 8.10 -2.86
CA ARG A 77 -3.99 7.20 -2.88
C ARG A 77 -3.77 6.05 -1.93
N GLN A 78 -4.82 5.68 -1.19
CA GLN A 78 -4.80 4.47 -0.38
C GLN A 78 -4.59 3.25 -1.30
N LEU A 79 -3.67 2.38 -0.91
CA LEU A 79 -3.43 1.10 -1.55
C LEU A 79 -4.28 0.03 -0.85
N PHE A 80 -4.98 -0.79 -1.63
CA PHE A 80 -5.69 -1.97 -1.15
C PHE A 80 -4.96 -3.19 -1.70
N PHE A 81 -4.74 -4.19 -0.83
CA PHE A 81 -4.20 -5.49 -1.20
C PHE A 81 -5.32 -6.49 -1.43
#